data_AF-A0A414S5K0-F1
#
_entry.id   AF-A0A414S5K0-F1
#
_cell.length_a   1.000
_cell.length_b   1.000
_cell.length_c   1.000
_cell.angle_alpha   90.00
_cell.angle_beta   90.00
_cell.angle_gamma   90.00
#
_symmetry.space_group_name_H-M   'P 1'
#
loop_
_entity.id
_entity.type
_entity.pdbx_description
1 polymer ?
#
loop_
_entity_poly.entity_id
_entity_poly.type
_entity_poly.pdbx_seq_one_letter_code
_entity_poly.pdbx_strand_id
1 'polypeptide(L)'
;MSKGVFNMSENENKVCPVSCKIEHHAMMFAFLAKHAIELCGEAGKDAILAGMTTYGNERGARMAANALAHGDEFTTMTNQAYGEWKPDYAGQMDFGTLRTEPTLQTYIAKCAWCEAWKKHNITEYGKYYCVNVDTFGQEYLDVLNGLYPVE
;
A
#
# COMPACT_ATOMS: atom_id res chain seq x y z
N MET A 1 60.86 7.74 -27.15
CA MET A 1 60.62 7.70 -25.70
C MET A 1 59.12 7.72 -25.47
N SER A 2 58.69 6.89 -24.51
CA SER A 2 57.31 6.60 -24.11
C SER A 2 56.45 7.83 -23.79
N LYS A 3 55.14 7.75 -24.04
CA LYS A 3 54.12 7.73 -22.97
C LYS A 3 52.75 7.39 -23.57
N GLY A 4 52.28 6.19 -23.23
CA GLY A 4 50.94 5.72 -23.56
C GLY A 4 49.88 6.51 -22.80
N VAL A 5 48.74 6.70 -23.44
CA VAL A 5 47.51 7.13 -22.78
C VAL A 5 46.69 5.87 -22.53
N PHE A 6 46.53 5.54 -21.25
CA PHE A 6 45.65 4.48 -20.77
C PHE A 6 44.21 4.79 -21.20
N ASN A 7 43.56 3.88 -21.94
CA ASN A 7 42.10 3.86 -22.02
C ASN A 7 41.57 3.35 -20.68
N MET A 8 40.98 4.24 -19.89
CA MET A 8 40.10 3.83 -18.79
C MET A 8 38.74 3.49 -19.38
N SER A 9 38.40 2.21 -19.36
CA SER A 9 37.05 1.72 -19.55
C SER A 9 36.10 2.44 -18.59
N GLU A 10 35.14 3.19 -19.13
CA GLU A 10 33.95 3.58 -18.38
C GLU A 10 33.15 2.31 -18.11
N ASN A 11 33.37 1.75 -16.92
CA ASN A 11 32.52 0.70 -16.38
C ASN A 11 31.24 1.38 -15.89
N GLU A 12 30.30 1.62 -16.81
CA GLU A 12 28.94 2.06 -16.47
C GLU A 12 28.19 0.91 -15.79
N ASN A 13 28.58 0.58 -14.55
CA ASN A 13 27.68 -0.10 -13.62
C ASN A 13 26.63 0.92 -13.18
N LYS A 14 25.68 1.21 -14.09
CA LYS A 14 24.46 1.94 -13.79
C LYS A 14 23.64 1.05 -12.87
N VAL A 15 23.82 1.23 -11.55
CA VAL A 15 22.98 0.59 -10.55
C VAL A 15 21.57 1.08 -10.80
N CYS A 16 20.77 0.27 -11.49
CA CYS A 16 19.35 0.51 -11.61
C CYS A 16 18.79 0.33 -10.19
N PRO A 17 18.22 1.38 -9.55
CA PRO A 17 17.70 1.24 -8.22
C PRO A 17 16.62 0.16 -8.26
N VAL A 18 16.82 -0.91 -7.47
CA VAL A 18 15.83 -1.97 -7.33
C VAL A 18 14.58 -1.34 -6.74
N SER A 19 13.53 -1.21 -7.54
CA SER A 19 12.23 -0.70 -7.10
C SER A 19 11.30 -1.89 -6.86
N CYS A 20 10.85 -2.04 -5.61
CA CYS A 20 9.86 -3.04 -5.26
C CYS A 20 8.53 -2.74 -5.96
N LYS A 21 8.21 -3.54 -6.98
CA LYS A 21 6.88 -3.58 -7.63
C LYS A 21 5.80 -4.10 -6.70
N ILE A 22 4.54 -3.88 -7.06
CA ILE A 22 3.39 -4.31 -6.26
C ILE A 22 3.37 -5.81 -5.96
N GLU A 23 3.82 -6.64 -6.91
CA GLU A 23 3.94 -8.09 -6.70
C GLU A 23 4.90 -8.42 -5.54
N HIS A 24 5.99 -7.67 -5.37
CA HIS A 24 6.92 -7.87 -4.25
C HIS A 24 6.26 -7.54 -2.91
N HIS A 25 5.51 -6.43 -2.83
CA HIS A 25 4.77 -6.06 -1.62
C HIS A 25 3.68 -7.08 -1.29
N ALA A 26 2.92 -7.52 -2.30
CA ALA A 26 1.89 -8.54 -2.17
C ALA A 26 2.46 -9.85 -1.63
N MET A 27 3.58 -10.30 -2.17
CA MET A 27 4.21 -11.54 -1.73
C MET A 27 4.86 -11.41 -0.35
N MET A 28 5.51 -10.29 -0.06
CA MET A 28 6.11 -10.04 1.26
C MET A 28 5.05 -10.12 2.36
N PHE A 29 3.90 -9.44 2.18
CA PHE A 29 2.80 -9.53 3.12
C PHE A 29 2.25 -10.96 3.23
N ALA A 30 1.98 -11.61 2.10
CA ALA A 30 1.37 -12.94 2.10
C ALA A 30 2.26 -13.99 2.77
N PHE A 31 3.59 -13.91 2.60
CA PHE A 31 4.53 -14.79 3.30
C PHE A 31 4.58 -14.50 4.79
N LEU A 32 4.59 -13.23 5.20
CA LEU A 32 4.51 -12.87 6.61
C LEU A 32 3.25 -13.44 7.25
N ALA A 33 2.09 -13.25 6.61
CA ALA A 33 0.81 -13.77 7.07
C ALA A 33 0.80 -15.29 7.13
N LYS A 34 1.27 -15.96 6.07
CA LYS A 34 1.40 -17.42 6.01
C LYS A 34 2.23 -17.95 7.17
N HIS A 35 3.42 -17.40 7.38
CA HIS A 35 4.31 -17.86 8.43
C HIS A 35 3.74 -17.60 9.82
N ALA A 36 3.15 -16.43 10.06
CA ALA A 36 2.51 -16.15 11.35
C ALA A 36 1.38 -17.14 11.66
N ILE A 37 0.52 -17.41 10.68
CA ILE A 37 -0.64 -18.30 10.83
C ILE A 37 -0.22 -19.77 10.95
N GLU A 38 0.74 -20.22 10.15
CA GLU A 38 1.22 -21.61 10.20
C GLU A 38 1.97 -21.91 11.51
N LEU A 39 2.69 -20.93 12.09
CA LEU A 39 3.42 -21.11 13.33
C LEU A 39 2.56 -20.93 14.58
N CYS A 40 1.63 -19.96 14.56
CA CYS A 40 0.90 -19.53 15.75
C CYS A 40 -0.62 -19.77 15.68
N GLY A 41 -1.13 -20.37 14.60
CA GLY A 41 -2.56 -20.63 14.41
C GLY A 41 -3.40 -19.35 14.44
N GLU A 42 -4.52 -19.38 15.16
CA GLU A 42 -5.44 -18.24 15.26
C GLU A 42 -4.78 -17.01 15.89
N ALA A 43 -3.89 -17.19 16.86
CA ALA A 43 -3.14 -16.06 17.44
C ALA A 43 -2.24 -15.36 16.40
N GLY A 44 -1.70 -16.12 15.45
CA GLY A 44 -0.95 -15.56 14.32
C GLY A 44 -1.84 -14.76 13.37
N LYS A 45 -3.04 -15.25 13.10
CA LYS A 45 -4.04 -14.53 12.29
C LYS A 45 -4.51 -13.24 12.96
N ASP A 46 -4.79 -13.29 14.26
CA ASP A 46 -5.19 -12.12 15.05
C ASP A 46 -4.08 -11.06 15.05
N ALA A 47 -2.81 -11.48 15.18
CA ALA A 47 -1.67 -10.56 15.10
C ALA A 47 -1.57 -9.88 13.72
N ILE A 48 -1.80 -10.61 12.62
CA ILE A 48 -1.81 -10.04 11.27
C ILE A 48 -2.95 -9.03 11.09
N LEU A 49 -4.15 -9.36 11.57
CA LEU A 49 -5.31 -8.47 11.51
C LEU A 49 -5.10 -7.21 12.35
N ALA A 50 -4.54 -7.36 13.56
CA ALA A 50 -4.18 -6.23 14.42
C ALA A 50 -3.13 -5.33 13.75
N GLY A 51 -2.08 -5.92 13.17
CA GLY A 51 -1.07 -5.17 12.41
C GLY A 51 -1.67 -4.44 11.20
N MET A 52 -2.63 -5.05 10.50
CA MET A 52 -3.34 -4.40 9.40
C MET A 52 -4.23 -3.25 9.88
N THR A 53 -4.85 -3.36 11.05
CA THR A 53 -5.59 -2.24 11.67
C THR A 53 -4.66 -1.08 11.99
N THR A 54 -3.51 -1.35 12.61
CA THR A 54 -2.50 -0.31 12.90
C THR A 54 -2.02 0.35 11.61
N TYR A 55 -1.64 -0.44 10.61
CA TYR A 55 -1.20 0.09 9.32
C TYR A 55 -2.28 0.93 8.60
N GLY A 56 -3.54 0.47 8.63
CA GLY A 56 -4.67 1.21 8.07
C GLY A 56 -4.86 2.57 8.74
N ASN A 57 -4.77 2.63 10.07
CA ASN A 57 -4.88 3.87 10.85
C ASN A 57 -3.77 4.87 10.50
N GLU A 58 -2.51 4.41 10.53
CA GLU A 58 -1.36 5.24 10.20
C GLU A 58 -1.44 5.77 8.77
N ARG A 59 -1.85 4.91 7.83
CA ARG A 59 -2.09 5.29 6.43
C ARG A 59 -3.20 6.33 6.32
N GLY A 60 -4.33 6.11 6.98
CA GLY A 60 -5.44 7.08 7.01
C GLY A 60 -5.03 8.42 7.59
N ALA A 61 -4.26 8.43 8.68
CA ALA A 61 -3.75 9.64 9.31
C ALA A 61 -2.85 10.45 8.36
N ARG A 62 -1.93 9.80 7.62
CA ARG A 62 -1.09 10.46 6.60
C ARG A 62 -1.93 11.03 5.45
N MET A 63 -2.92 10.28 4.97
CA MET A 63 -3.84 10.74 3.92
C MET A 63 -4.65 11.96 4.38
N ALA A 64 -5.14 11.96 5.63
CA ALA A 64 -5.84 13.09 6.22
C ALA A 64 -4.92 14.32 6.41
N ALA A 65 -3.70 14.13 6.90
CA ALA A 65 -2.73 15.21 7.05
C ALA A 65 -2.39 15.86 5.69
N ASN A 66 -2.28 15.05 4.63
CA ASN A 66 -2.08 15.56 3.27
C ASN A 66 -3.28 16.38 2.79
N ALA A 67 -4.52 15.91 3.00
CA ALA A 67 -5.72 16.68 2.65
C ALA A 67 -5.78 18.03 3.40
N LEU A 68 -5.47 18.02 4.70
CA LEU A 68 -5.43 19.22 5.53
C LEU A 68 -4.40 20.23 5.01
N ALA A 69 -3.21 19.76 4.65
CA ALA A 69 -2.14 20.60 4.12
C ALA A 69 -2.52 21.30 2.80
N HIS A 70 -3.44 20.72 2.03
CA HIS A 70 -3.97 21.30 0.79
C HIS A 70 -5.26 22.10 0.99
N GLY A 71 -5.82 22.12 2.21
CA GLY A 71 -7.06 22.82 2.52
C GLY A 71 -8.32 22.15 1.97
N ASP A 72 -8.26 20.85 1.65
CA ASP A 72 -9.40 20.10 1.12
C ASP A 72 -10.35 19.67 2.23
N GLU A 73 -11.64 19.63 1.92
CA GLU A 73 -12.67 19.15 2.85
C GLU A 73 -12.50 17.65 3.14
N PHE A 74 -12.70 17.23 4.38
CA PHE A 74 -12.65 15.82 4.77
C PHE A 74 -13.91 15.06 4.33
N THR A 75 -13.88 14.58 3.10
CA THR A 75 -14.91 13.72 2.53
C THR A 75 -14.35 12.34 2.19
N THR A 76 -15.22 11.34 2.03
CA THR A 76 -14.82 10.03 1.52
C THR A 76 -14.13 10.12 0.15
N MET A 77 -14.49 11.13 -0.66
CA MET A 77 -13.89 11.38 -1.97
C MET A 77 -12.46 11.92 -1.85
N THR A 78 -12.25 12.88 -0.94
CA THR A 78 -10.92 13.43 -0.64
C THR A 78 -9.99 12.32 -0.17
N ASN A 79 -10.48 11.44 0.71
CA ASN A 79 -9.71 10.28 1.15
C ASN A 79 -9.28 9.37 -0.02
N GLN A 80 -10.15 9.10 -0.99
CA GLN A 80 -9.74 8.34 -2.19
C GLN A 80 -8.69 9.06 -3.04
N ALA A 81 -8.79 10.39 -3.17
CA ALA A 81 -7.84 11.19 -3.95
C ALA A 81 -6.42 11.17 -3.35
N TYR A 82 -6.30 11.10 -2.02
CA TYR A 82 -5.02 11.02 -1.32
C TYR A 82 -4.46 9.60 -1.16
N GLY A 83 -4.99 8.61 -1.88
CA GLY A 83 -4.50 7.24 -1.84
C GLY A 83 -2.99 7.13 -2.09
N GLU A 84 -2.27 6.48 -1.17
CA GLU A 84 -0.79 6.43 -1.21
C GLU A 84 -0.18 5.53 -2.29
N TRP A 85 -0.98 4.68 -2.94
CA TRP A 85 -0.49 3.75 -3.96
C TRP A 85 -1.25 3.92 -5.27
N LYS A 86 -0.51 3.84 -6.38
CA LYS A 86 -1.06 3.81 -7.73
C LYS A 86 -0.47 2.67 -8.53
N PRO A 87 -1.18 2.18 -9.57
CA PRO A 87 -0.65 1.16 -10.46
C PRO A 87 0.63 1.61 -11.17
N ASP A 88 1.57 0.68 -11.36
CA ASP A 88 2.83 0.87 -12.09
C ASP A 88 2.60 1.14 -13.59
N TYR A 89 1.54 0.58 -14.16
CA TYR A 89 1.20 0.70 -15.58
C TYR A 89 -0.32 0.63 -15.80
N ALA A 90 -0.77 1.19 -16.93
CA ALA A 90 -2.18 1.22 -17.31
C ALA A 90 -2.76 -0.21 -17.41
N GLY A 91 -3.93 -0.42 -16.82
CA GLY A 91 -4.61 -1.73 -16.81
C GLY A 91 -4.01 -2.76 -15.85
N GLN A 92 -3.02 -2.41 -15.02
CA GLN A 92 -2.59 -3.28 -13.90
C GLN A 92 -3.69 -3.41 -12.83
N MET A 93 -4.51 -2.36 -12.66
CA MET A 93 -5.70 -2.34 -11.82
C MET A 93 -6.85 -1.71 -12.60
N ASP A 94 -8.07 -2.19 -12.36
CA ASP A 94 -9.31 -1.64 -12.92
C ASP A 94 -10.31 -1.50 -11.77
N PHE A 95 -10.66 -0.25 -11.48
CA PHE A 95 -11.54 0.14 -10.40
C PHE A 95 -12.23 1.45 -10.76
N GLY A 96 -13.34 1.73 -10.09
CA GLY A 96 -14.08 2.96 -10.32
C GLY A 96 -15.23 3.16 -9.35
N THR A 97 -15.98 4.23 -9.59
CA THR A 97 -17.13 4.64 -8.79
C THR A 97 -18.42 4.35 -9.55
N LEU A 98 -19.33 3.60 -8.92
CA LEU A 98 -20.68 3.36 -9.44
C LEU A 98 -21.62 4.50 -9.05
N ARG A 99 -21.48 5.02 -7.83
CA ARG A 99 -22.37 6.05 -7.27
C ARG A 99 -21.70 6.75 -6.09
N THR A 100 -21.97 8.04 -5.89
CA THR A 100 -21.47 8.83 -4.74
C THR A 100 -22.53 9.04 -3.66
N GLU A 101 -23.81 9.15 -4.02
CA GLU A 101 -24.93 9.45 -3.09
C GLU A 101 -26.09 8.45 -3.23
N PRO A 102 -26.84 8.10 -2.16
CA PRO A 102 -26.66 8.54 -0.76
C PRO A 102 -25.50 7.81 -0.06
N THR A 103 -24.86 6.87 -0.74
CA THR A 103 -23.72 6.10 -0.23
C THR A 103 -22.75 5.87 -1.38
N LEU A 104 -21.47 6.09 -1.11
CA LEU A 104 -20.39 5.81 -2.05
C LEU A 104 -20.33 4.31 -2.34
N GLN A 105 -20.42 3.97 -3.62
CA GLN A 105 -20.28 2.62 -4.14
C GLN A 105 -19.16 2.61 -5.17
N THR A 106 -18.17 1.76 -4.94
CA THR A 106 -17.05 1.53 -5.84
C THR A 106 -17.01 0.08 -6.30
N TYR A 107 -16.25 -0.18 -7.36
CA TYR A 107 -15.94 -1.53 -7.81
C TYR A 107 -14.43 -1.67 -8.04
N ILE A 108 -13.95 -2.91 -7.93
CA ILE A 108 -12.60 -3.31 -8.36
C ILE A 108 -12.78 -4.54 -9.25
N ALA A 109 -12.68 -4.35 -10.56
CA ALA A 109 -12.80 -5.42 -11.55
C ALA A 109 -11.47 -6.19 -11.71
N LYS A 110 -10.34 -5.52 -11.51
CA LYS A 110 -8.99 -6.12 -11.54
C LYS A 110 -8.13 -5.55 -10.43
N CYS A 111 -7.47 -6.42 -9.66
CA CYS A 111 -6.62 -6.04 -8.54
C CYS A 111 -5.23 -6.68 -8.65
N ALA A 112 -4.19 -5.84 -8.72
CA ALA A 112 -2.80 -6.27 -8.85
C ALA A 112 -2.34 -7.18 -7.69
N TRP A 113 -2.79 -6.91 -6.46
CA TRP A 113 -2.52 -7.73 -5.28
C TRP A 113 -3.14 -9.12 -5.42
N CYS A 114 -4.43 -9.18 -5.75
CA CYS A 114 -5.14 -10.44 -5.93
C CYS A 114 -4.55 -11.27 -7.08
N GLU A 115 -4.14 -10.64 -8.18
CA GLU A 115 -3.47 -11.34 -9.28
C GLU A 115 -2.13 -11.93 -8.85
N ALA A 116 -1.32 -11.18 -8.11
CA ALA A 116 -0.07 -11.68 -7.55
C ALA A 116 -0.32 -12.90 -6.65
N TRP A 117 -1.25 -12.82 -5.70
CA TRP A 117 -1.50 -13.96 -4.81
C TRP A 117 -2.08 -15.18 -5.52
N LYS A 118 -2.95 -14.97 -6.52
CA LYS A 118 -3.48 -16.07 -7.35
C LYS A 118 -2.36 -16.74 -8.15
N LYS A 119 -1.49 -15.95 -8.78
CA LYS A 119 -0.32 -16.45 -9.54
C LYS A 119 0.57 -17.36 -8.69
N HIS A 120 0.74 -17.03 -7.41
CA HIS A 120 1.58 -17.79 -6.47
C HIS A 120 0.81 -18.74 -5.55
N ASN A 121 -0.49 -18.95 -5.79
CA ASN A 121 -1.35 -19.82 -4.99
C ASN A 121 -1.31 -19.54 -3.47
N ILE A 122 -1.25 -18.26 -3.08
CA ILE A 122 -1.12 -17.81 -1.68
C ILE A 122 -2.28 -16.89 -1.23
N THR A 123 -3.35 -16.83 -2.03
CA THR A 123 -4.54 -15.98 -1.76
C THR A 123 -5.13 -16.18 -0.38
N GLU A 124 -5.10 -17.41 0.15
CA GLU A 124 -5.64 -17.73 1.47
C GLU A 124 -5.00 -16.91 2.60
N TYR A 125 -3.73 -16.55 2.45
CA TYR A 125 -3.01 -15.72 3.41
C TYR A 125 -2.94 -14.25 2.97
N GLY A 126 -2.80 -13.99 1.67
CA GLY A 126 -2.74 -12.63 1.13
C GLY A 126 -4.00 -11.81 1.40
N LYS A 127 -5.18 -12.44 1.37
CA LYS A 127 -6.49 -11.76 1.54
C LYS A 127 -6.61 -10.94 2.82
N TYR A 128 -5.85 -11.27 3.87
CA TYR A 128 -5.89 -10.54 5.14
C TYR A 128 -5.40 -9.09 5.03
N TYR A 129 -4.61 -8.76 4.01
CA TYR A 129 -4.21 -7.38 3.72
C TYR A 129 -5.43 -6.49 3.47
N CYS A 130 -6.41 -6.98 2.71
CA CYS A 130 -7.53 -6.16 2.28
C CYS A 130 -8.53 -5.84 3.39
N VAL A 131 -8.48 -6.53 4.53
CA VAL A 131 -9.54 -6.47 5.55
C VAL A 131 -9.57 -5.10 6.22
N ASN A 132 -8.40 -4.57 6.62
CA ASN A 132 -8.29 -3.34 7.40
C ASN A 132 -7.37 -2.28 6.77
N VAL A 133 -6.94 -2.44 5.51
CA VAL A 133 -6.04 -1.48 4.83
C VAL A 133 -6.64 -0.08 4.65
N ASP A 134 -7.98 -0.02 4.58
CA ASP A 134 -8.75 1.23 4.51
C ASP A 134 -9.56 1.44 5.82
N THR A 135 -9.08 0.92 6.95
CA THR A 135 -9.65 1.24 8.27
C THR A 135 -9.16 2.61 8.73
N PHE A 136 -10.10 3.44 9.21
CA PHE A 136 -9.82 4.75 9.79
C PHE A 136 -10.17 4.72 11.26
N GLY A 137 -9.16 4.51 12.11
CA GLY A 137 -9.29 4.45 13.56
C GLY A 137 -9.16 5.81 14.23
N GLN A 138 -8.90 5.78 15.55
CA GLN A 138 -8.84 6.96 16.40
C GLN A 138 -7.80 7.99 15.92
N GLU A 139 -6.66 7.54 15.37
CA GLU A 139 -5.61 8.44 14.85
C GLU A 139 -6.11 9.33 13.70
N TYR A 140 -6.97 8.80 12.82
CA TYR A 140 -7.62 9.60 11.78
C TYR A 140 -8.55 10.65 12.41
N LEU A 141 -9.32 10.27 13.41
CA LEU A 141 -10.18 11.21 14.17
C LEU A 141 -9.34 12.26 14.92
N ASP A 142 -8.17 11.88 15.43
CA ASP A 142 -7.28 12.80 16.15
C ASP A 142 -6.66 13.83 15.20
N VAL A 143 -6.33 13.45 13.97
CA VAL A 143 -5.94 14.39 12.90
C VAL A 143 -7.12 15.32 12.55
N LEU A 144 -8.33 14.79 12.39
CA LEU A 144 -9.53 15.61 12.16
C LEU A 144 -9.78 16.61 13.30
N ASN A 145 -9.52 16.20 14.53
CA ASN A 145 -9.70 17.01 15.73
C ASN A 145 -8.49 17.91 16.04
N GLY A 146 -7.43 17.88 15.22
CA GLY A 146 -6.21 18.68 15.38
C GLY A 146 -5.37 18.32 16.62
N LEU A 147 -5.54 17.11 17.15
CA LEU A 147 -4.91 16.65 18.40
C LEU A 147 -3.54 16.00 18.19
N TYR A 148 -3.18 15.64 16.95
CA TYR A 148 -1.87 15.10 16.60
C TYR A 148 -1.06 16.15 15.83
N PRO A 149 -0.07 16.83 16.46
CA PRO A 149 0.85 17.68 15.72
C PRO A 149 1.70 16.81 14.78
N VAL A 150 1.72 17.18 13.50
CA VAL A 150 2.66 16.64 12.50
C VAL A 150 4.04 17.18 12.82
N GLU A 151 4.96 16.31 13.25
CA GLU A 151 6.39 16.64 13.42
C GLU A 151 7.09 16.84 12.07
#